data_AF-A0A1G8HT75-F1
#
_entry.id   AF-A0A1G8HT75-F1
#
_cell.length_a   1.000
_cell.length_b   1.000
_cell.length_c   1.000
_cell.angle_alpha   90.00
_cell.angle_beta   90.00
_cell.angle_gamma   90.00
#
_symmetry.space_group_name_H-M   'P 1'
#
loop_
_entity.id
_entity.type
_entity.pdbx_description
1 polymer ?
#
loop_
_entity_poly.entity_id
_entity_poly.type
_entity_poly.pdbx_seq_one_letter_code
_entity_poly.pdbx_strand_id
1 'polypeptide(L)'
;MSDRLRVINLGLPKSGTTTLGHALKVSGLKTADYRIRPHQTRDETLRRQFVGQLMYEGYFHQGDPLARMENFDCFTEINVLRGDLSIWPQMDWGLIDAIRRCHPGARFVASWRDPRAMSDSMLRWSNLGTERLPRGHIPGLPAGFGVTTDERIRWIEAHYAHLDRLFEGDEAYLRFDIADPGAADLISGHLGIALKWWGRRNANKASKTERTENA
;
A
#
# COMPACT_ATOMS: atom_id res chain seq x y z
N MET A 1 -24.03 -11.51 -12.53
CA MET A 1 -22.91 -10.70 -13.06
C MET A 1 -21.69 -11.13 -12.27
N SER A 2 -20.59 -11.53 -12.92
CA SER A 2 -19.36 -11.82 -12.17
C SER A 2 -18.84 -10.51 -11.62
N ASP A 3 -18.84 -10.33 -10.30
CA ASP A 3 -18.24 -9.15 -9.69
C ASP A 3 -16.78 -9.04 -10.13
N ARG A 4 -16.40 -7.83 -10.57
CA ARG A 4 -15.04 -7.52 -10.98
C ARG A 4 -14.11 -7.68 -9.77
N LEU A 5 -13.02 -8.42 -9.92
CA LEU A 5 -12.03 -8.57 -8.85
C LEU A 5 -11.52 -7.19 -8.39
N ARG A 6 -11.66 -6.92 -7.09
CA ARG A 6 -11.05 -5.75 -6.44
C ARG A 6 -9.96 -6.24 -5.49
N VAL A 7 -8.74 -5.74 -5.65
CA VAL A 7 -7.62 -6.06 -4.77
C VAL A 7 -7.17 -4.81 -4.04
N ILE A 8 -7.23 -4.82 -2.71
CA ILE A 8 -6.88 -3.67 -1.88
C ILE A 8 -5.69 -4.05 -1.02
N ASN A 9 -4.55 -3.40 -1.25
CA ASN A 9 -3.38 -3.58 -0.39
C ASN A 9 -3.46 -2.65 0.82
N LEU A 10 -3.45 -3.24 2.01
CA LEU A 10 -3.47 -2.57 3.30
C LEU A 10 -2.07 -2.47 3.93
N GLY A 11 -1.03 -2.88 3.21
CA GLY A 11 0.36 -2.75 3.66
C GLY A 11 0.82 -1.30 3.80
N LEU A 12 1.70 -1.03 4.77
CA LEU A 12 2.30 0.28 4.96
C LEU A 12 3.30 0.62 3.83
N PRO A 13 3.66 1.90 3.64
CA PRO A 13 4.77 2.28 2.78
C PRO A 13 6.02 1.45 3.07
N LYS A 14 6.78 1.12 2.03
CA LYS A 14 8.02 0.33 2.13
C LYS A 14 7.85 -1.14 2.52
N SER A 15 6.61 -1.64 2.59
CA SER A 15 6.31 -3.07 2.77
C SER A 15 6.36 -3.90 1.48
N GLY A 16 6.67 -3.30 0.33
CA GLY A 16 6.70 -4.00 -0.96
C GLY A 16 5.56 -3.64 -1.93
N THR A 17 4.81 -2.56 -1.66
CA THR A 17 3.72 -2.02 -2.49
C THR A 17 4.06 -1.98 -3.99
N THR A 18 5.23 -1.47 -4.36
CA THR A 18 5.67 -1.38 -5.76
C THR A 18 5.92 -2.73 -6.42
N THR A 19 6.44 -3.71 -5.68
CA THR A 19 6.66 -5.07 -6.19
C THR A 19 5.31 -5.72 -6.48
N LEU A 20 4.38 -5.67 -5.51
CA LEU A 20 3.02 -6.16 -5.69
C LEU A 20 2.34 -5.47 -6.88
N GLY A 21 2.40 -4.14 -6.94
CA GLY A 21 1.80 -3.37 -8.03
C GLY A 21 2.37 -3.70 -9.41
N HIS A 22 3.64 -4.10 -9.50
CA HIS A 22 4.21 -4.59 -10.75
C HIS A 22 3.70 -5.99 -11.10
N ALA A 23 3.72 -6.93 -10.15
CA ALA A 23 3.25 -8.30 -10.33
C ALA A 23 1.80 -8.34 -10.84
N LEU A 24 0.91 -7.55 -10.25
CA LEU A 24 -0.49 -7.48 -10.65
C LEU A 24 -0.64 -6.88 -12.06
N LYS A 25 0.10 -5.81 -12.39
CA LYS A 25 0.07 -5.19 -13.73
C LYS A 25 0.49 -6.15 -14.83
N VAL A 26 1.62 -6.83 -14.66
CA VAL A 26 2.09 -7.77 -15.70
C VAL A 26 1.22 -9.03 -15.79
N SER A 27 0.48 -9.34 -14.73
CA SER A 27 -0.51 -10.41 -14.71
C SER A 27 -1.84 -10.02 -15.37
N GLY A 28 -1.97 -8.78 -15.86
CA GLY A 28 -3.10 -8.30 -16.65
C GLY A 28 -4.11 -7.44 -15.87
N LEU A 29 -3.85 -7.15 -14.60
CA LEU A 29 -4.76 -6.36 -13.76
C LEU A 29 -4.48 -4.86 -13.88
N LYS A 30 -5.54 -4.08 -14.05
CA LYS A 30 -5.44 -2.62 -14.10
C LYS A 30 -5.22 -2.06 -12.69
N THR A 31 -3.96 -1.79 -12.36
CA THR A 31 -3.54 -1.46 -10.99
C THR A 31 -3.24 0.03 -10.82
N ALA A 32 -3.92 0.68 -9.87
CA ALA A 32 -3.61 2.01 -9.36
C ALA A 32 -2.60 1.95 -8.19
N ASP A 33 -1.67 2.90 -8.17
CA ASP A 33 -0.55 2.93 -7.22
C ASP A 33 -0.16 4.39 -6.94
N TYR A 34 -0.45 4.86 -5.72
CA TYR A 34 -0.22 6.21 -5.18
C TYR A 34 -0.92 7.35 -5.95
N ARG A 35 -0.63 7.52 -7.24
CA ARG A 35 -1.28 8.47 -8.16
C ARG A 35 -1.65 7.80 -9.48
N ILE A 36 -2.84 8.09 -9.98
CA ILE A 36 -3.29 7.64 -11.30
C ILE A 36 -2.45 8.34 -12.37
N ARG A 37 -1.79 7.55 -13.23
CA ARG A 37 -0.97 8.08 -14.34
C ARG A 37 -1.83 8.32 -15.58
N PRO A 38 -1.49 9.31 -16.43
CA PRO A 38 -2.28 9.64 -17.62
C PRO A 38 -2.56 8.44 -18.54
N HIS A 39 -1.60 7.53 -18.72
CA HIS A 39 -1.77 6.35 -19.57
C HIS A 39 -2.69 5.26 -18.98
N GLN A 40 -3.08 5.36 -17.70
CA GLN A 40 -3.91 4.36 -17.04
C GLN A 40 -5.41 4.60 -17.22
N THR A 41 -5.82 5.81 -17.60
CA THR A 41 -7.23 6.18 -17.71
C THR A 41 -7.45 7.19 -18.83
N ARG A 42 -8.59 7.06 -19.52
CA ARG A 42 -9.03 8.06 -20.50
C ARG A 42 -9.67 9.27 -19.81
N ASP A 43 -10.29 9.07 -18.65
CA ASP A 43 -10.90 10.13 -17.85
C ASP A 43 -9.84 11.12 -17.36
N GLU A 44 -9.92 12.35 -17.87
CA GLU A 44 -8.95 13.41 -17.58
C GLU A 44 -9.03 13.87 -16.12
N THR A 45 -10.20 13.77 -15.50
CA THR A 45 -10.44 14.23 -14.12
C THR A 45 -9.72 13.37 -13.09
N LEU A 46 -9.43 12.10 -13.44
CA LEU A 46 -8.70 11.16 -12.60
C LEU A 46 -7.18 11.28 -12.76
N ARG A 47 -6.69 11.89 -13.85
CA ARG A 47 -5.25 11.94 -14.13
C ARG A 47 -4.53 12.71 -13.03
N ARG A 48 -3.44 12.12 -12.54
CA ARG A 48 -2.60 12.66 -11.47
C ARG A 48 -3.30 12.82 -10.12
N GLN A 49 -4.54 12.36 -9.95
CA GLN A 49 -5.18 12.32 -8.64
C GLN A 49 -4.53 11.26 -7.75
N PHE A 50 -4.54 11.49 -6.44
CA PHE A 50 -4.10 10.50 -5.46
C PHE A 50 -5.16 9.43 -5.27
N VAL A 51 -4.75 8.17 -5.20
CA VAL A 51 -5.67 7.04 -5.03
C VAL A 51 -6.44 7.17 -3.71
N GLY A 52 -5.75 7.41 -2.60
CA GLY A 52 -6.42 7.56 -1.30
C GLY A 52 -7.37 8.75 -1.23
N GLN A 53 -7.05 9.87 -1.89
CA GLN A 53 -7.94 11.02 -1.96
C GLN A 53 -9.25 10.66 -2.68
N LEU A 54 -9.15 9.98 -3.82
CA LEU A 54 -10.32 9.48 -4.55
C LEU A 54 -11.15 8.49 -3.73
N MET A 55 -10.49 7.68 -2.89
CA MET A 55 -11.19 6.77 -1.97
C MET A 55 -12.04 7.52 -0.95
N TYR A 56 -11.48 8.56 -0.32
CA TYR A 56 -12.23 9.37 0.63
C TYR A 56 -13.34 10.18 -0.03
N GLU A 57 -13.12 10.71 -1.23
CA GLU A 57 -14.18 11.38 -1.98
C GLU A 57 -15.32 10.43 -2.34
N GLY A 58 -15.02 9.21 -2.79
CA GLY A 58 -16.02 8.17 -3.03
C GLY A 58 -16.79 7.81 -1.75
N TYR A 59 -16.06 7.60 -0.65
CA TYR A 59 -16.65 7.27 0.64
C TYR A 59 -17.59 8.37 1.16
N PHE A 60 -17.11 9.60 1.30
CA PHE A 60 -17.87 10.67 1.93
C PHE A 60 -18.94 11.29 1.03
N HIS A 61 -18.81 11.21 -0.30
CA HIS A 61 -19.80 11.78 -1.21
C HIS A 61 -20.77 10.76 -1.80
N GLN A 62 -20.41 9.48 -1.84
CA GLN A 62 -21.21 8.45 -2.53
C GLN A 62 -21.41 7.17 -1.69
N GLY A 63 -20.74 7.04 -0.54
CA GLY A 63 -20.79 5.83 0.29
C GLY A 63 -19.97 4.65 -0.23
N ASP A 64 -19.41 4.74 -1.45
CA ASP A 64 -18.54 3.74 -2.06
C ASP A 64 -17.13 4.31 -2.32
N PRO A 65 -16.10 3.85 -1.59
CA PRO A 65 -14.72 4.31 -1.78
C PRO A 65 -14.15 4.07 -3.19
N LEU A 66 -14.72 3.16 -3.98
CA LEU A 66 -14.22 2.86 -5.34
C LEU A 66 -15.07 3.47 -6.47
N ALA A 67 -16.10 4.25 -6.15
CA ALA A 67 -17.06 4.78 -7.13
C ALA A 67 -16.40 5.59 -8.27
N ARG A 68 -15.30 6.30 -7.98
CA ARG A 68 -14.55 7.07 -9.00
C ARG A 68 -13.51 6.25 -9.77
N MET A 69 -13.28 4.99 -9.38
CA MET A 69 -12.16 4.16 -9.84
C MET A 69 -12.61 2.77 -10.30
N GLU A 70 -13.86 2.65 -10.76
CA GLU A 70 -14.45 1.38 -11.20
C GLU A 70 -13.61 0.65 -12.27
N ASN A 71 -12.84 1.38 -13.06
CA ASN A 71 -12.00 0.84 -14.11
C ASN A 71 -10.68 0.23 -13.61
N PHE A 72 -10.34 0.30 -12.31
CA PHE A 72 -9.15 -0.30 -11.71
C PHE A 72 -9.46 -1.57 -10.93
N ASP A 73 -8.70 -2.63 -11.17
CA ASP A 73 -8.81 -3.91 -10.45
C ASP A 73 -8.08 -3.86 -9.10
N CYS A 74 -6.97 -3.13 -9.00
CA CYS A 74 -6.08 -3.23 -7.85
C CYS A 74 -5.58 -1.88 -7.35
N PHE A 75 -5.39 -1.77 -6.04
CA PHE A 75 -4.95 -0.56 -5.35
C PHE A 75 -3.80 -0.91 -4.41
N THR A 76 -2.56 -0.55 -4.78
CA THR A 76 -1.35 -1.15 -4.16
C THR A 76 -0.55 -0.24 -3.22
N GLU A 77 -0.63 1.07 -3.41
CA GLU A 77 -0.20 2.08 -2.44
C GLU A 77 -1.31 3.13 -2.38
N ILE A 78 -2.06 3.15 -1.27
CA ILE A 78 -3.27 3.97 -1.13
C ILE A 78 -3.09 5.13 -0.15
N ASN A 79 -2.01 5.14 0.61
CA ASN A 79 -1.67 6.23 1.51
C ASN A 79 -1.06 7.42 0.75
N VAL A 80 -1.18 8.60 1.36
CA VAL A 80 -0.51 9.82 0.91
C VAL A 80 0.04 10.54 2.13
N LEU A 81 1.27 11.02 2.01
CA LEU A 81 1.85 11.90 3.02
C LEU A 81 2.66 12.96 2.29
N ARG A 82 2.13 14.12 1.93
CA ARG A 82 2.86 15.09 1.11
C ARG A 82 2.41 16.51 1.42
N GLY A 83 3.35 17.36 1.85
CA GLY A 83 2.98 18.66 2.41
C GLY A 83 2.04 18.44 3.60
N ASP A 84 0.94 19.19 3.63
CA ASP A 84 -0.07 19.07 4.69
C ASP A 84 -1.06 17.90 4.46
N LEU A 85 -0.96 17.22 3.31
CA LEU A 85 -1.85 16.11 2.98
C LEU A 85 -1.37 14.82 3.65
N SER A 86 -2.17 14.28 4.58
CA SER A 86 -1.95 12.99 5.23
C SER A 86 -3.21 12.14 5.11
N ILE A 87 -3.13 11.03 4.38
CA ILE A 87 -4.25 10.16 4.03
C ILE A 87 -3.82 8.70 4.20
N TRP A 88 -4.60 7.90 4.93
CA TRP A 88 -4.24 6.54 5.30
C TRP A 88 -5.45 5.59 5.20
N PRO A 89 -5.99 5.33 4.00
CA PRO A 89 -7.19 4.51 3.83
C PRO A 89 -7.01 3.09 4.39
N GLN A 90 -5.78 2.57 4.37
CA GLN A 90 -5.47 1.25 4.92
C GLN A 90 -5.57 1.16 6.45
N MET A 91 -5.68 2.29 7.14
CA MET A 91 -5.81 2.38 8.61
C MET A 91 -7.20 2.85 9.03
N ASP A 92 -8.14 2.98 8.09
CA ASP A 92 -9.47 3.54 8.34
C ASP A 92 -10.53 2.43 8.25
N TRP A 93 -11.10 2.07 9.40
CA TRP A 93 -12.15 1.05 9.48
C TRP A 93 -13.36 1.40 8.61
N GLY A 94 -13.85 2.65 8.63
CA GLY A 94 -15.06 3.03 7.91
C GLY A 94 -14.89 2.87 6.40
N LEU A 95 -13.70 3.18 5.90
CA LEU A 95 -13.35 3.03 4.50
C LEU A 95 -13.19 1.53 4.13
N ILE A 96 -12.47 0.75 4.94
CA ILE A 96 -12.30 -0.70 4.73
C ILE A 96 -13.66 -1.42 4.72
N ASP A 97 -14.52 -1.15 5.71
CA ASP A 97 -15.86 -1.73 5.81
C ASP A 97 -16.75 -1.32 4.63
N ALA A 98 -16.71 -0.05 4.22
CA ALA A 98 -17.46 0.40 3.04
C ALA A 98 -17.03 -0.33 1.77
N ILE A 99 -15.73 -0.59 1.56
CA ILE A 99 -15.28 -1.43 0.44
C ILE A 99 -15.87 -2.84 0.56
N ARG A 100 -15.84 -3.47 1.74
CA ARG A 100 -16.42 -4.82 1.95
C ARG A 100 -17.91 -4.87 1.61
N ARG A 101 -18.67 -3.85 2.00
CA ARG A 101 -20.11 -3.77 1.74
C ARG A 101 -20.45 -3.46 0.28
N CYS A 102 -19.72 -2.54 -0.35
CA CYS A 102 -19.97 -2.13 -1.74
C CYS A 102 -19.40 -3.12 -2.76
N HIS A 103 -18.34 -3.86 -2.39
CA HIS A 103 -17.64 -4.81 -3.25
C HIS A 103 -17.45 -6.15 -2.51
N PRO A 104 -18.50 -6.97 -2.32
CA PRO A 104 -18.41 -8.23 -1.56
C PRO A 104 -17.38 -9.23 -2.10
N GLY A 105 -17.05 -9.15 -3.39
CA GLY A 105 -15.99 -9.93 -4.03
C GLY A 105 -14.56 -9.37 -3.85
N ALA A 106 -14.38 -8.31 -3.08
CA ALA A 106 -13.07 -7.73 -2.83
C ALA A 106 -12.13 -8.69 -2.08
N ARG A 107 -10.85 -8.61 -2.42
CA ARG A 107 -9.74 -9.31 -1.76
C ARG A 107 -8.80 -8.29 -1.16
N PHE A 108 -8.54 -8.43 0.13
CA PHE A 108 -7.65 -7.57 0.89
C PHE A 108 -6.32 -8.30 1.05
N VAL A 109 -5.25 -7.63 0.66
CA VAL A 109 -3.90 -8.13 0.92
C VAL A 109 -3.17 -7.16 1.82
N ALA A 110 -2.21 -7.63 2.61
CA ALA A 110 -1.31 -6.77 3.35
C ALA A 110 0.11 -7.20 3.05
N SER A 111 0.76 -6.48 2.13
CA SER A 111 2.20 -6.62 1.96
C SER A 111 2.89 -6.28 3.28
N TRP A 112 3.77 -7.16 3.73
CA TRP A 112 4.49 -7.05 4.99
C TRP A 112 5.99 -7.29 4.79
N ARG A 113 6.77 -6.78 5.72
CA ARG A 113 8.20 -7.03 5.87
C ARG A 113 8.59 -6.86 7.33
N ASP A 114 9.68 -7.48 7.75
CA ASP A 114 10.33 -7.22 9.05
C ASP A 114 10.25 -5.73 9.46
N PRO A 115 9.67 -5.41 10.65
CA PRO A 115 9.44 -4.03 11.07
C PRO A 115 10.70 -3.17 11.15
N ARG A 116 11.84 -3.77 11.55
CA ARG A 116 13.12 -3.04 11.60
C ARG A 116 13.60 -2.70 10.20
N ALA A 117 13.59 -3.65 9.27
CA ALA A 117 13.94 -3.43 7.87
C ALA A 117 13.01 -2.42 7.19
N MET A 118 11.72 -2.40 7.55
CA MET A 118 10.75 -1.41 7.07
C MET A 118 11.04 -0.02 7.64
N SER A 119 11.24 0.11 8.95
CA SER A 119 11.61 1.35 9.65
C SER A 119 12.89 1.97 9.06
N ASP A 120 13.93 1.16 8.89
CA ASP A 120 15.18 1.55 8.24
C ASP A 120 14.97 2.03 6.79
N SER A 121 14.05 1.39 6.06
CA SER A 121 13.72 1.81 4.71
C SER A 121 12.93 3.12 4.67
N MET A 122 12.11 3.41 5.68
CA MET A 122 11.39 4.68 5.80
C MET A 122 12.36 5.83 6.11
N LEU A 123 13.33 5.59 7.00
CA LEU A 123 14.40 6.56 7.33
C LEU A 123 15.21 6.99 6.10
N ARG A 124 15.63 6.02 5.28
CA ARG A 124 16.45 6.30 4.09
C ARG A 124 15.69 6.93 2.94
N TRP A 125 14.35 7.01 3.01
CA TRP A 125 13.55 7.48 1.88
C TRP A 125 13.26 8.98 1.98
N SER A 126 14.18 9.77 1.41
CA SER A 126 14.09 11.24 1.39
C SER A 126 13.85 11.78 2.81
N ASN A 127 12.85 12.62 3.00
CA ASN A 127 12.45 13.16 4.31
C ASN A 127 11.26 12.40 4.93
N LEU A 128 10.94 11.18 4.47
CA LEU A 128 9.79 10.42 5.00
C LEU A 128 9.97 10.17 6.50
N GLY A 129 11.04 9.49 6.89
CA GLY A 129 11.27 9.11 8.29
C GLY A 129 11.74 10.24 9.21
N THR A 130 12.29 11.32 8.66
CA THR A 130 12.92 12.40 9.45
C THR A 130 12.02 13.63 9.63
N GLU A 131 11.13 13.91 8.68
CA GLU A 131 10.29 15.12 8.71
C GLU A 131 8.81 14.80 8.57
N ARG A 132 8.43 13.97 7.58
CA ARG A 132 7.03 13.76 7.23
C ARG A 132 6.31 12.86 8.23
N LEU A 133 6.93 11.78 8.71
CA LEU A 133 6.31 10.93 9.73
C LEU A 133 6.12 11.67 11.07
N PRO A 134 7.15 12.32 11.66
CA PRO A 134 7.00 12.94 12.99
C PRO A 134 6.12 14.19 13.02
N ARG A 135 5.89 14.84 11.87
CA ARG A 135 5.05 16.04 11.74
C ARG A 135 3.70 15.79 11.07
N GLY A 136 3.50 14.60 10.51
CA GLY A 136 2.28 14.25 9.81
C GLY A 136 1.14 13.90 10.76
N HIS A 137 -0.09 14.14 10.32
CA HIS A 137 -1.28 13.60 11.00
C HIS A 137 -1.47 12.14 10.60
N ILE A 138 -0.78 11.23 11.29
CA ILE A 138 -0.75 9.80 10.94
C ILE A 138 -1.54 9.00 11.97
N PRO A 139 -2.53 8.20 11.55
CA PRO A 139 -3.24 7.31 12.47
C PRO A 139 -2.28 6.39 13.22
N GLY A 140 -2.42 6.33 14.55
CA GLY A 140 -1.55 5.53 15.41
C GLY A 140 -0.13 6.07 15.60
N LEU A 141 0.23 7.21 15.00
CA LEU A 141 1.54 7.87 15.18
C LEU A 141 1.35 9.38 15.36
N PRO A 142 1.02 9.84 16.59
CA PRO A 142 0.81 11.26 16.87
C PRO A 142 2.07 12.11 16.62
N ALA A 143 1.87 13.40 16.35
CA ALA A 143 2.98 14.33 16.15
C ALA A 143 3.94 14.33 17.36
N GLY A 144 5.24 14.33 17.07
CA GLY A 144 6.30 14.19 18.07
C GLY A 144 6.79 12.75 18.32
N PHE A 145 6.11 11.74 17.77
CA PHE A 145 6.53 10.34 17.80
C PHE A 145 6.97 9.84 16.42
N GLY A 146 7.61 8.67 16.38
CA GLY A 146 8.14 8.09 15.14
C GLY A 146 9.53 8.63 14.77
N VAL A 147 10.19 9.31 15.70
CA VAL A 147 11.56 9.82 15.56
C VAL A 147 12.55 8.69 15.80
N THR A 148 12.28 7.83 16.78
CA THR A 148 13.14 6.68 17.09
C THR A 148 12.76 5.45 16.29
N THR A 149 13.71 4.53 16.11
CA THR A 149 13.46 3.27 15.41
C THR A 149 12.43 2.41 16.14
N ASP A 150 12.48 2.40 17.47
CA ASP A 150 11.55 1.61 18.29
C ASP A 150 10.13 2.17 18.26
N GLU A 151 9.94 3.50 18.22
CA GLU A 151 8.62 4.11 17.99
C GLU A 151 8.02 3.69 16.66
N ARG A 152 8.82 3.74 15.58
CA ARG A 152 8.35 3.29 14.25
C ARG A 152 8.04 1.80 14.22
N ILE A 153 8.87 0.96 14.85
CA ILE A 153 8.62 -0.47 14.95
C ILE A 153 7.30 -0.73 15.67
N ARG A 154 7.08 -0.11 16.83
CA ARG A 154 5.82 -0.24 17.58
C ARG A 154 4.60 0.16 16.75
N TRP A 155 4.69 1.27 16.01
CA TRP A 155 3.61 1.71 15.12
C TRP A 155 3.35 0.73 13.97
N ILE A 156 4.42 0.21 13.35
CA ILE A 156 4.33 -0.80 12.28
C ILE A 156 3.65 -2.06 12.82
N GLU A 157 4.13 -2.60 13.93
CA GLU A 157 3.57 -3.81 14.56
C GLU A 157 2.11 -3.62 14.94
N ALA A 158 1.75 -2.47 15.52
CA ALA A 158 0.38 -2.16 15.90
C ALA A 158 -0.57 -2.14 14.69
N HIS A 159 -0.15 -1.59 13.55
CA HIS A 159 -0.95 -1.61 12.32
C HIS A 159 -1.26 -3.04 11.86
N TYR A 160 -0.24 -3.90 11.80
CA TYR A 160 -0.45 -5.27 11.33
C TYR A 160 -1.20 -6.14 12.36
N ALA A 161 -1.00 -5.91 13.67
CA ALA A 161 -1.81 -6.55 14.70
C ALA A 161 -3.28 -6.12 14.64
N HIS A 162 -3.55 -4.85 14.30
CA HIS A 162 -4.90 -4.37 14.06
C HIS A 162 -5.54 -5.07 12.87
N LEU A 163 -4.83 -5.20 11.74
CA LEU A 163 -5.34 -5.91 10.56
C LEU A 163 -5.62 -7.40 10.88
N ASP A 164 -4.73 -8.08 11.60
CA ASP A 164 -4.95 -9.47 12.03
C ASP A 164 -6.23 -9.60 12.85
N ARG A 165 -6.49 -8.64 13.75
CA ARG A 165 -7.70 -8.62 14.58
C ARG A 165 -8.96 -8.30 13.77
N LEU A 166 -8.84 -7.41 12.78
CA LEU A 166 -9.93 -6.93 11.94
C LEU A 166 -10.45 -8.01 10.99
N PHE A 167 -9.55 -8.84 10.48
CA PHE A 167 -9.82 -9.90 9.51
C PHE A 167 -9.68 -11.30 10.12
N GLU A 168 -9.82 -11.43 11.43
CA GLU A 168 -9.70 -12.71 12.12
C GLU A 168 -10.69 -13.73 11.52
N GLY A 169 -10.14 -14.78 10.91
CA GLY A 169 -10.93 -15.83 10.24
C GLY A 169 -11.57 -15.43 8.89
N ASP A 170 -11.26 -14.26 8.34
CA ASP A 170 -11.82 -13.81 7.06
C ASP A 170 -10.97 -14.27 5.86
N GLU A 171 -11.53 -15.16 5.04
CA GLU A 171 -10.89 -15.67 3.81
C GLU A 171 -10.64 -14.57 2.76
N ALA A 172 -11.30 -13.42 2.87
CA ALA A 172 -11.07 -12.27 2.00
C ALA A 172 -9.77 -11.53 2.32
N TYR A 173 -9.01 -11.91 3.36
CA TYR A 173 -7.75 -11.28 3.75
C TYR A 173 -6.54 -12.21 3.64
N LEU A 174 -5.43 -11.68 3.11
CA LEU A 174 -4.12 -12.31 3.13
C LEU A 174 -3.03 -11.32 3.55
N ARG A 175 -2.36 -11.58 4.67
CA ARG A 175 -1.06 -10.99 4.96
C ARG A 175 0.06 -11.87 4.41
N PHE A 176 1.04 -11.27 3.74
CA PHE A 176 2.19 -12.01 3.21
C PHE A 176 3.50 -11.24 3.43
N ASP A 177 4.60 -11.96 3.70
CA ASP A 177 5.93 -11.38 3.71
C ASP A 177 6.46 -11.26 2.29
N ILE A 178 6.92 -10.06 1.91
CA ILE A 178 7.54 -9.81 0.62
C ILE A 178 8.84 -10.61 0.41
N ALA A 179 9.49 -11.04 1.48
CA ALA A 179 10.71 -11.86 1.45
C ALA A 179 10.44 -13.37 1.36
N ASP A 180 9.20 -13.81 1.55
CA ASP A 180 8.82 -15.22 1.46
C ASP A 180 8.96 -15.72 0.01
N PRO A 181 9.77 -16.76 -0.27
CA PRO A 181 9.86 -17.34 -1.61
C PRO A 181 8.52 -17.90 -2.12
N GLY A 182 7.59 -18.28 -1.23
CA GLY A 182 6.24 -18.73 -1.55
C GLY A 182 5.20 -17.62 -1.71
N ALA A 183 5.57 -16.35 -1.55
CA ALA A 183 4.61 -15.24 -1.57
C ALA A 183 3.83 -15.14 -2.90
N ALA A 184 4.47 -15.47 -4.02
CA ALA A 184 3.80 -15.47 -5.33
C ALA A 184 2.62 -16.44 -5.36
N ASP A 185 2.83 -17.67 -4.87
CA ASP A 185 1.82 -18.73 -4.86
C ASP A 185 0.69 -18.41 -3.88
N LEU A 186 1.02 -17.87 -2.69
CA LEU A 186 0.03 -17.42 -1.71
C LEU A 186 -0.90 -16.34 -2.31
N ILE A 187 -0.32 -15.33 -2.96
CA ILE A 187 -1.10 -14.26 -3.58
C ILE A 187 -1.92 -14.81 -4.75
N SER A 188 -1.34 -15.69 -5.57
CA SER A 188 -2.04 -16.33 -6.68
C SER A 188 -3.25 -17.13 -6.23
N GLY A 189 -3.10 -17.96 -5.19
CA GLY A 189 -4.19 -18.74 -4.61
C GLY A 189 -5.28 -17.85 -4.03
N HIS A 190 -4.90 -16.81 -3.27
CA HIS A 190 -5.85 -15.89 -2.65
C HIS A 190 -6.65 -15.07 -3.66
N LEU A 191 -6.01 -14.62 -4.74
CA LEU A 191 -6.65 -13.81 -5.78
C LEU A 191 -7.36 -14.64 -6.86
N GLY A 192 -7.14 -15.96 -6.89
CA GLY A 192 -7.68 -16.84 -7.93
C GLY A 192 -7.12 -16.56 -9.33
N ILE A 193 -5.90 -16.02 -9.42
CA ILE A 193 -5.23 -15.71 -10.70
C ILE A 193 -3.77 -16.16 -10.69
N ALA A 194 -3.22 -16.48 -11.86
CA ALA A 194 -1.80 -16.76 -11.99
C ALA A 194 -0.98 -15.45 -12.01
N LEU A 195 -0.06 -15.29 -11.06
CA LEU A 195 0.94 -14.23 -11.11
C LEU A 195 2.01 -14.58 -12.13
N LYS A 196 2.21 -13.70 -13.12
CA LYS A 196 3.18 -13.90 -14.20
C LYS A 196 4.61 -13.49 -13.83
N TRP A 197 4.78 -12.84 -12.69
CA TRP A 197 6.07 -12.32 -12.24
C TRP A 197 6.08 -12.12 -10.73
N TRP A 198 7.22 -12.46 -10.12
CA TRP A 198 7.54 -12.12 -8.73
C TRP A 198 9.03 -11.82 -8.61
N GLY A 199 9.39 -10.82 -7.80
CA GLY A 199 10.80 -10.47 -7.60
C GLY A 199 11.03 -9.05 -7.08
N ARG A 200 12.29 -8.67 -6.92
CA ARG A 200 12.65 -7.39 -6.30
C ARG A 200 12.78 -6.27 -7.34
N ARG A 201 11.80 -5.35 -7.36
CA ARG A 201 11.92 -4.05 -8.05
C ARG A 201 12.31 -2.99 -7.00
N ASN A 202 13.35 -2.20 -7.25
CA ASN A 202 13.94 -1.21 -6.32
C ASN A 202 14.91 -1.77 -5.25
N ALA A 203 15.87 -2.62 -5.62
CA ALA A 203 17.09 -2.70 -4.82
C ALA A 203 17.80 -1.33 -4.91
N ASN A 204 18.00 -0.64 -3.77
CA ASN A 204 18.90 0.51 -3.75
C ASN A 204 20.23 0.05 -4.36
N LYS A 205 20.73 0.76 -5.39
CA LYS A 205 22.11 0.55 -5.85
C LYS A 205 22.98 0.71 -4.61
N ALA A 206 23.73 -0.34 -4.24
CA ALA A 206 24.75 -0.23 -3.22
C ALA A 206 25.59 1.02 -3.54
N SER A 207 25.79 1.89 -2.55
CA SER A 207 26.63 3.06 -2.68
C SER A 207 27.98 2.60 -3.23
N LYS A 208 28.29 3.00 -4.47
CA LYS A 208 29.67 3.04 -4.93
C LYS A 208 30.36 4.16 -4.17
N THR A 209 30.82 3.85 -2.98
CA THR A 209 31.88 4.59 -2.32
C THR A 209 32.98 3.60 -2.04
N GLU A 210 33.98 3.56 -2.92
CA GLU A 210 35.36 3.39 -2.51
C GLU A 210 36.29 3.99 -3.57
N ARG A 211 37.04 5.00 -3.12
CA ARG A 211 38.44 5.31 -3.44
C ARG A 211 38.78 5.72 -4.87
N THR A 212 39.07 7.01 -5.01
CA THR A 212 40.39 7.46 -5.48
C THR A 212 40.68 8.83 -4.88
N GLU A 213 41.32 8.83 -3.71
CA GLU A 213 42.41 9.76 -3.46
C GLU A 213 43.67 9.16 -4.10
N ASN A 214 44.40 10.00 -4.83
CA ASN A 214 45.84 9.98 -5.17
C ASN A 214 46.08 10.38 -6.64
N ALA A 215 46.18 11.70 -6.87
CA ALA A 215 47.27 12.39 -7.55
C ALA A 215 46.88 13.86 -7.75
#